data_AF-A0A842X1K8-F1
#
_entry.id   AF-A0A842X1K8-F1
#
_cell.length_a   1.000
_cell.length_b   1.000
_cell.length_c   1.000
_cell.angle_alpha   90.00
_cell.angle_beta   90.00
_cell.angle_gamma   90.00
#
_symmetry.space_group_name_H-M   'P 1'
#
loop_
_entity.id
_entity.type
_entity.pdbx_description
1 polymer ?
#
loop_
_entity_poly.entity_id
_entity_poly.type
_entity_poly.pdbx_seq_one_letter_code
_entity_poly.pdbx_strand_id
1 'polypeptide(L)'
;MRFFAVLSILLLCGCIGGEGVGGAAVAVPSRPNMMPEDPRAEDDAGEPTAEYTDPGACEGREGNLKDLCYINTASELMDVKICDKVSVPEHRELCIGRVGVATGNRKLCDRISDPSVRAQCHMAIT
;
A
#
# COMPACT_ATOMS: atom_id res chain seq x y z
N MET A 1 4.40 41.80 54.45
CA MET A 1 5.66 41.66 55.22
C MET A 1 6.09 40.20 55.05
N ARG A 2 7.18 39.81 54.40
CA ARG A 2 8.52 40.40 54.35
C ARG A 2 9.18 40.08 52.99
N PHE A 3 9.88 41.09 52.47
CA PHE A 3 11.02 40.97 51.55
C PHE A 3 12.17 40.20 52.23
N PHE A 4 13.27 40.00 51.50
CA PHE A 4 14.53 39.31 51.84
C PHE A 4 14.53 37.82 51.43
N ALA A 5 15.48 37.29 50.66
CA ALA A 5 16.84 37.74 50.46
C ALA A 5 17.35 37.43 49.04
N VAL A 6 18.01 38.45 48.51
CA VAL A 6 19.02 38.41 47.46
C VAL A 6 20.17 37.48 47.91
N LEU A 7 20.88 36.90 46.94
CA LEU A 7 22.36 36.89 46.85
C LEU A 7 23.00 35.50 46.70
N SER A 8 23.89 35.43 45.69
CA SER A 8 25.01 34.48 45.56
C SER A 8 24.61 33.08 45.07
N ILE A 9 25.15 32.55 43.97
CA ILE A 9 26.59 32.36 43.76
C ILE A 9 26.92 32.46 42.26
N LEU A 10 27.77 33.45 41.97
CA LEU A 10 28.65 33.52 40.81
C LEU A 10 29.58 32.30 40.82
N LEU A 11 29.47 31.43 39.81
CA LEU A 11 30.51 30.45 39.49
C LEU A 11 31.00 30.67 38.05
N LEU A 12 31.98 31.57 38.00
CA LEU A 12 33.19 31.55 37.19
C LEU A 12 33.32 30.35 36.22
N CYS A 13 33.33 30.66 34.93
CA CYS A 13 34.34 30.06 34.05
C CYS A 13 34.71 31.09 32.99
N GLY A 14 35.80 31.80 33.26
CA GLY A 14 36.47 32.60 32.25
C GLY A 14 37.16 31.68 31.25
N CYS A 15 37.01 31.99 29.97
CA CYS A 15 37.96 31.58 28.94
C CYS A 15 38.41 32.83 28.19
N ILE A 16 39.71 33.02 28.20
CA ILE A 16 40.46 34.16 27.67
C ILE A 16 40.96 33.75 26.27
N GLY A 17 40.76 34.62 25.27
CA GLY A 17 41.68 34.86 24.15
C GLY A 17 41.89 33.77 23.08
N GLY A 18 41.64 34.14 21.82
CA GLY A 18 42.15 33.47 20.62
C GLY A 18 41.75 34.19 19.33
N GLU A 19 42.73 34.69 18.58
CA GLU A 19 42.63 35.60 17.42
C GLU A 19 42.50 34.88 16.06
N GLY A 20 41.90 35.56 15.07
CA GLY A 20 42.04 35.29 13.61
C GLY A 20 41.22 34.10 13.08
N VAL A 21 40.66 34.08 11.88
CA VAL A 21 41.00 34.71 10.59
C VAL A 21 39.74 34.80 9.70
N GLY A 22 39.78 35.70 8.71
CA GLY A 22 38.66 36.08 7.86
C GLY A 22 38.10 35.02 6.92
N GLY A 23 36.86 35.27 6.48
CA GLY A 23 36.16 34.54 5.43
C GLY A 23 35.12 35.46 4.80
N ALA A 24 35.20 35.60 3.48
CA ALA A 24 34.47 36.57 2.68
C ALA A 24 32.94 36.42 2.78
N ALA A 25 32.28 37.56 2.78
CA ALA A 25 30.85 37.68 2.58
C ALA A 25 30.47 37.12 1.19
N VAL A 26 29.69 36.04 1.17
CA VAL A 26 28.85 35.71 0.02
C VAL A 26 27.43 36.00 0.44
N ALA A 27 26.85 37.04 -0.18
CA ALA A 27 25.46 37.40 -0.01
C ALA A 27 24.59 36.23 -0.51
N VAL A 28 23.95 35.51 0.40
CA VAL A 28 22.81 34.66 0.07
C VAL A 28 21.58 35.58 0.05
N PRO A 29 20.96 35.85 -1.11
CA PRO A 29 19.70 36.56 -1.12
C PRO A 29 18.66 35.72 -0.38
N SER A 30 18.08 36.34 0.65
CA SER A 30 16.95 35.86 1.42
C SER A 30 15.80 35.52 0.48
N ARG A 31 15.56 34.24 0.22
CA ARG A 31 14.24 33.82 -0.22
C ARG A 31 13.35 33.74 1.02
N PRO A 32 12.27 34.52 1.09
CA PRO A 32 11.34 34.46 2.20
C PRO A 32 10.76 33.05 2.28
N ASN A 33 10.59 32.58 3.52
CA ASN A 33 9.72 31.46 3.85
C ASN A 33 8.38 31.62 3.12
N MET A 34 8.19 30.83 2.08
CA MET A 34 6.88 30.37 1.66
C MET A 34 6.87 28.90 1.98
N MET A 35 6.40 28.59 3.18
CA MET A 35 5.78 27.32 3.47
C MET A 35 4.62 27.21 2.47
N PRO A 36 4.61 26.24 1.54
CA PRO A 36 3.37 25.85 0.91
C PRO A 36 2.54 25.20 2.01
N GLU A 37 1.57 25.99 2.46
CA GLU A 37 0.20 25.59 2.74
C GLU A 37 -0.02 24.08 2.60
N ASP A 38 -0.22 23.45 3.76
CA ASP A 38 -0.71 22.11 3.99
C ASP A 38 -1.91 21.77 3.09
N PRO A 39 -1.79 20.86 2.10
CA PRO A 39 -2.95 20.23 1.53
C PRO A 39 -3.38 19.09 2.47
N ARG A 40 -4.19 19.44 3.46
CA ARG A 40 -5.15 18.53 4.10
C ARG A 40 -6.31 18.20 3.16
N ALA A 41 -5.94 17.65 2.01
CA ALA A 41 -6.74 16.91 1.05
C ALA A 41 -5.65 16.21 0.25
N GLU A 42 -5.38 14.92 0.46
CA GLU A 42 -6.22 13.88 -0.13
C GLU A 42 -6.44 12.73 0.87
N ASP A 43 -7.71 12.45 1.15
CA ASP A 43 -8.20 11.09 1.40
C ASP A 43 -7.84 10.21 0.19
N ASP A 44 -6.57 9.83 0.05
CA ASP A 44 -6.11 8.83 -0.93
C ASP A 44 -6.45 7.44 -0.36
N ALA A 45 -7.74 7.15 -0.27
CA ALA A 45 -8.19 5.79 -0.48
C ALA A 45 -7.90 5.50 -1.95
N GLY A 46 -6.64 5.15 -2.25
CA GLY A 46 -6.14 4.96 -3.60
C GLY A 46 -7.21 4.31 -4.45
N GLU A 47 -7.73 5.07 -5.42
CA GLU A 47 -8.63 4.52 -6.41
C GLU A 47 -7.93 3.30 -7.01
N PRO A 48 -8.62 2.16 -7.22
CA PRO A 48 -8.03 1.04 -7.92
C PRO A 48 -7.70 1.51 -9.33
N THR A 49 -6.44 1.92 -9.54
CA THR A 49 -5.97 2.36 -10.84
C THR A 49 -6.19 1.17 -11.77
N ALA A 50 -6.97 1.40 -12.83
CA ALA A 50 -7.47 0.40 -13.76
C ALA A 50 -6.38 -0.38 -14.54
N GLU A 51 -5.12 -0.23 -14.13
CA GLU A 51 -3.95 -0.90 -14.69
C GLU A 51 -3.76 -2.33 -14.14
N TYR A 52 -4.28 -2.65 -12.94
CA TYR A 52 -4.08 -3.99 -12.34
C TYR A 52 -5.14 -5.02 -12.74
N THR A 53 -6.23 -4.61 -13.37
CA THR A 53 -7.37 -5.48 -13.67
C THR A 53 -7.48 -5.92 -15.13
N ASP A 54 -6.51 -5.61 -15.99
CA ASP A 54 -6.48 -6.11 -17.38
C ASP A 54 -6.06 -7.60 -17.43
N PRO A 55 -6.93 -8.53 -17.88
CA PRO A 55 -6.53 -9.93 -18.08
C PRO A 55 -5.40 -10.09 -19.11
N GLY A 56 -5.18 -9.10 -19.99
CA GLY A 56 -4.06 -9.05 -20.92
C GLY A 56 -2.69 -9.02 -20.24
N ALA A 57 -2.59 -8.44 -19.04
CA ALA A 57 -1.34 -8.37 -18.26
C ALA A 57 -0.79 -9.76 -17.86
N CYS A 58 -1.64 -10.79 -17.85
CA CYS A 58 -1.24 -12.16 -17.53
C CYS A 58 -0.59 -12.89 -18.73
N GLU A 59 -0.71 -12.38 -19.96
CA GLU A 59 -0.26 -13.11 -21.16
C GLU A 59 1.26 -13.31 -21.21
N GLY A 60 2.03 -12.36 -20.69
CA GLY A 60 3.51 -12.40 -20.64
C GLY A 60 4.10 -13.24 -19.50
N ARG A 61 3.27 -13.95 -18.72
CA ARG A 61 3.73 -14.83 -17.62
C ARG A 61 3.82 -16.27 -18.09
N GLU A 62 4.52 -17.12 -17.34
CA GLU A 62 4.70 -18.53 -17.68
C GLU A 62 4.25 -19.46 -16.55
N GLY A 63 3.79 -20.65 -16.95
CA GLY A 63 3.40 -21.75 -16.04
C GLY A 63 2.42 -21.32 -14.95
N ASN A 64 2.69 -21.76 -13.72
CA ASN A 64 1.82 -21.49 -12.57
C ASN A 64 1.66 -19.99 -12.27
N LEU A 65 2.63 -19.13 -12.61
CA LEU A 65 2.53 -17.69 -12.40
C LEU A 65 1.48 -17.05 -13.32
N LYS A 66 1.29 -17.59 -14.52
CA LYS A 66 0.25 -17.17 -15.46
C LYS A 66 -1.14 -17.54 -14.93
N ASP A 67 -1.31 -18.78 -14.47
CA ASP A 67 -2.57 -19.24 -13.88
C ASP A 67 -2.96 -18.44 -12.63
N LEU A 68 -2.01 -18.23 -11.70
CA LEU A 68 -2.26 -17.43 -10.49
C LEU A 68 -2.64 -15.98 -10.81
N CYS A 69 -2.06 -15.41 -11.87
CA CYS A 69 -2.45 -14.10 -12.36
C CYS A 69 -3.92 -14.09 -12.77
N TYR A 70 -4.34 -15.00 -13.65
CA TYR A 70 -5.74 -15.08 -14.07
C TYR A 70 -6.68 -15.37 -12.91
N ILE A 71 -6.30 -16.21 -11.94
CA ILE A 71 -7.10 -16.48 -10.74
C ILE A 71 -7.37 -15.19 -9.96
N ASN A 72 -6.33 -14.39 -9.72
CA ASN A 72 -6.48 -13.14 -8.99
C ASN A 72 -7.32 -12.13 -9.78
N THR A 73 -7.01 -11.94 -11.07
CA THR A 73 -7.78 -11.04 -11.94
C THR A 73 -9.25 -11.44 -12.06
N ALA A 74 -9.54 -12.74 -12.17
CA ALA A 74 -10.91 -13.25 -12.18
C ALA A 74 -11.67 -12.92 -10.89
N SER A 75 -11.01 -13.06 -9.73
CA SER A 75 -11.59 -12.78 -8.43
C SER A 75 -11.85 -11.28 -8.23
N GLU A 76 -10.92 -10.42 -8.66
CA GLU A 76 -11.04 -8.96 -8.55
C GLU A 76 -12.11 -8.40 -9.49
N LEU A 77 -12.16 -8.90 -10.72
CA LEU A 77 -13.19 -8.53 -11.70
C LEU A 77 -14.52 -9.24 -11.49
N MET A 78 -14.56 -10.24 -10.62
CA MET A 78 -15.74 -11.10 -10.43
C MET A 78 -16.20 -11.77 -11.74
N ASP A 79 -15.29 -12.01 -12.70
CA ASP A 79 -15.59 -12.60 -14.01
C ASP A 79 -15.03 -14.02 -14.13
N VAL A 80 -15.96 -14.99 -14.08
CA VAL A 80 -15.64 -16.41 -14.19
C VAL A 80 -15.11 -16.81 -15.58
N LYS A 81 -15.36 -16.02 -16.63
CA LYS A 81 -14.85 -16.32 -17.98
C LYS A 81 -13.33 -16.22 -18.03
N ILE A 82 -12.71 -15.43 -17.16
CA ILE A 82 -11.25 -15.33 -17.07
C ILE A 82 -10.64 -16.67 -16.62
N CYS A 83 -11.37 -17.46 -15.82
CA CYS A 83 -10.94 -18.79 -15.41
C CYS A 83 -10.77 -19.77 -16.60
N ASP A 84 -11.34 -19.49 -17.77
CA ASP A 84 -11.14 -20.30 -18.97
C ASP A 84 -9.73 -20.16 -19.57
N LYS A 85 -8.98 -19.13 -19.16
CA LYS A 85 -7.57 -18.94 -19.54
C LYS A 85 -6.58 -19.69 -18.63
N VAL A 86 -7.05 -20.25 -17.52
CA VAL A 86 -6.23 -21.02 -16.58
C VAL A 86 -5.94 -22.40 -17.17
N SER A 87 -4.65 -22.74 -17.27
CA SER A 87 -4.19 -23.92 -17.97
C SER A 87 -4.27 -25.21 -17.14
N VAL A 88 -3.99 -25.12 -15.83
CA VAL A 88 -4.04 -26.26 -14.92
C VAL A 88 -5.48 -26.47 -14.42
N PRO A 89 -6.08 -27.67 -14.59
CA PRO A 89 -7.46 -27.93 -14.20
C PRO A 89 -7.77 -27.62 -12.73
N GLU A 90 -6.87 -28.00 -11.83
CA GLU A 90 -7.00 -27.77 -10.39
C GLU A 90 -7.01 -26.26 -10.06
N HIS A 91 -6.17 -25.48 -10.76
CA HIS A 91 -6.16 -24.02 -10.66
C HIS A 91 -7.44 -23.41 -11.21
N ARG A 92 -8.02 -23.98 -12.27
CA ARG A 92 -9.27 -23.50 -12.86
C ARG A 92 -10.44 -23.70 -11.89
N GLU A 93 -10.49 -24.84 -11.21
CA GLU A 93 -11.49 -25.09 -10.17
C GLU A 93 -11.35 -24.12 -9.00
N LEU A 94 -10.11 -23.86 -8.55
CA LEU A 94 -9.82 -22.84 -7.54
C LEU A 94 -10.26 -21.44 -8.01
N CYS A 95 -10.02 -21.09 -9.28
CA CYS A 95 -10.45 -19.84 -9.88
C CYS A 95 -11.97 -19.67 -9.79
N ILE A 96 -12.72 -20.68 -10.25
CA ILE A 96 -14.19 -20.67 -10.19
C ILE A 96 -14.68 -20.53 -8.75
N GLY A 97 -14.03 -21.23 -7.82
CA GLY A 97 -14.32 -21.11 -6.39
C GLY A 97 -14.12 -19.70 -5.85
N ARG A 98 -12.99 -19.06 -6.15
CA ARG A 98 -12.71 -17.67 -5.74
C ARG A 98 -13.73 -16.68 -6.30
N VAL A 99 -14.07 -16.80 -7.59
CA VAL A 99 -15.12 -15.96 -8.19
C VAL A 99 -16.48 -16.22 -7.53
N GLY A 100 -16.80 -17.48 -7.24
CA GLY A 100 -18.02 -17.86 -6.50
C GLY A 100 -18.11 -17.19 -5.13
N VAL A 101 -17.01 -17.19 -4.36
CA VAL A 101 -16.92 -16.52 -3.07
C VAL A 101 -17.02 -15.01 -3.21
N ALA A 102 -16.23 -14.41 -4.11
CA ALA A 102 -16.22 -12.96 -4.33
C ALA A 102 -17.59 -12.40 -4.75
N THR A 103 -18.36 -13.19 -5.52
CA THR A 103 -19.70 -12.81 -5.99
C THR A 103 -20.84 -13.27 -5.07
N GLY A 104 -20.57 -14.09 -4.06
CA GLY A 104 -21.60 -14.81 -3.30
C GLY A 104 -22.43 -15.79 -4.14
N ASN A 105 -21.94 -16.20 -5.32
CA ASN A 105 -22.69 -17.03 -6.26
C ASN A 105 -22.46 -18.52 -6.01
N ARG A 106 -23.34 -19.12 -5.20
CA ARG A 106 -23.32 -20.56 -4.89
C ARG A 106 -23.39 -21.48 -6.12
N LYS A 107 -24.02 -21.04 -7.22
CA LYS A 107 -24.08 -21.83 -8.47
C LYS A 107 -22.71 -22.00 -9.11
N LEU A 108 -21.76 -21.08 -8.86
CA LEU A 108 -20.38 -21.25 -9.30
C LEU A 108 -19.68 -22.32 -8.47
N CYS A 109 -19.90 -22.39 -7.16
CA CYS A 109 -19.39 -23.47 -6.33
C CYS A 109 -19.90 -24.85 -6.80
N ASP A 110 -21.15 -24.94 -7.25
CA ASP A 110 -21.74 -26.20 -7.74
C ASP A 110 -21.09 -26.72 -9.03
N ARG A 111 -20.40 -25.86 -9.80
CA ARG A 111 -19.66 -26.25 -11.01
C ARG A 111 -18.31 -26.90 -10.72
N ILE A 112 -17.85 -26.87 -9.48
CA ILE A 112 -16.56 -27.41 -9.06
C ILE A 112 -16.68 -28.93 -8.89
N SER A 113 -15.78 -29.68 -9.52
CA SER A 113 -15.79 -31.14 -9.50
C SER A 113 -15.12 -31.68 -8.23
N ASP A 114 -14.02 -31.06 -7.80
CA ASP A 114 -13.36 -31.44 -6.56
C ASP A 114 -14.28 -31.16 -5.35
N PRO A 115 -14.65 -32.20 -4.57
CA PRO A 115 -15.60 -32.05 -3.48
C PRO A 115 -15.04 -31.19 -2.33
N SER A 116 -13.72 -31.19 -2.14
CA SER A 116 -13.05 -30.40 -1.08
C SER A 116 -13.07 -28.92 -1.42
N VAL A 117 -12.72 -28.57 -2.67
CA VAL A 117 -12.76 -27.18 -3.16
C VAL A 117 -14.21 -26.68 -3.19
N ARG A 118 -15.17 -27.51 -3.66
CA ARG A 118 -16.59 -27.17 -3.65
C ARG A 118 -17.11 -26.90 -2.24
N ALA A 119 -16.78 -27.75 -1.27
CA ALA A 119 -17.20 -27.56 0.11
C ALA A 119 -16.63 -26.27 0.70
N GLN A 120 -15.34 -25.98 0.47
CA GLN A 120 -14.71 -24.73 0.91
C GLN A 120 -15.38 -23.50 0.32
N CYS A 121 -15.72 -23.53 -0.98
CA CYS A 121 -16.44 -22.45 -1.65
C CYS A 121 -17.80 -22.17 -1.00
N HIS A 122 -18.60 -23.21 -0.73
CA HIS A 122 -19.90 -23.04 -0.06
C HIS A 122 -19.75 -22.54 1.37
N MET A 123 -18.78 -23.03 2.13
CA MET A 123 -18.56 -22.57 3.51
C MET A 123 -18.21 -21.07 3.56
N ALA A 124 -17.42 -20.56 2.62
CA ALA A 124 -16.99 -19.18 2.60
C ALA A 124 -18.09 -18.15 2.23
N ILE A 125 -19.22 -18.60 1.68
CA ILE A 125 -20.37 -17.73 1.32
C ILE A 125 -21.40 -17.63 2.48
N THR A 126 -21.27 -18.47 3.51
CA THR A 126 -22.27 -18.67 4.57
C THR A 126 -22.41 -17.47 5.50
#